data_AF-A0A9W6GZM7-F1
#
_entry.id   AF-A0A9W6GZM7-F1
#
_cell.length_a   1.000
_cell.length_b   1.000
_cell.length_c   1.000
_cell.angle_alpha   90.00
_cell.angle_beta   90.00
_cell.angle_gamma   90.00
#
_symmetry.space_group_name_H-M   'P 1'
#
loop_
_entity.id
_entity.type
_entity.pdbx_description
1 polymer ?
#
loop_
_entity_poly.entity_id
_entity_poly.type
_entity_poly.pdbx_seq_one_letter_code
_entity_poly.pdbx_strand_id
1 'polypeptide(L)'
;MTGARNAVRDLCAADGAGLLIKVAARLDALPYPLPRSATSLELAAAAESFVTLADDARDILYAASESAEMTGYACHNGRHSEQDTKSPIEDCKQDSSAATATPLSSKQGAYGANEAFREKRGGAVRHNERAIAHAEKSIPKDFELWRAACPEFAHYEPVRSIEQAAVIGAELLRACGLAQRAFDGAASSIGAVNAGLVALFVYQRHADGERPGGTPIRSPGGLFVSLIREIEQGRNDIGRVLKTMRKRHRMERRH
;
A
#
# COMPACT_ATOMS: atom_id res chain seq x y z
N MET A 1 -21.75 -8.42 15.17
CA MET A 1 -20.84 -9.30 15.94
C MET A 1 -20.87 -10.74 15.44
N THR A 2 -22.00 -11.46 15.53
CA THR A 2 -22.11 -12.86 15.04
C THR A 2 -21.75 -13.01 13.56
N GLY A 3 -22.21 -12.07 12.71
CA GLY A 3 -21.84 -12.06 11.28
C GLY A 3 -20.34 -11.88 11.01
N ALA A 4 -19.66 -11.04 11.80
CA ALA A 4 -18.22 -10.82 11.65
C ALA A 4 -17.41 -12.06 12.08
N ARG A 5 -17.78 -12.69 13.19
CA ARG A 5 -17.17 -13.96 13.64
C ARG A 5 -17.38 -15.06 12.59
N ASN A 6 -18.59 -15.18 12.03
CA ASN A 6 -18.88 -16.18 11.00
C ASN A 6 -18.09 -15.90 9.73
N ALA A 7 -17.99 -14.64 9.28
CA ALA A 7 -17.19 -14.30 8.11
C ALA A 7 -15.71 -14.71 8.26
N VAL A 8 -15.09 -14.45 9.42
CA VAL A 8 -13.70 -14.90 9.68
C VAL A 8 -13.61 -16.42 9.75
N ARG A 9 -14.62 -17.10 10.32
CA ARG A 9 -14.67 -18.55 10.37
C ARG A 9 -14.78 -19.18 8.97
N ASP A 10 -15.60 -18.59 8.11
CA ASP A 10 -15.78 -19.04 6.73
C ASP A 10 -14.49 -18.84 5.91
N LEU A 11 -13.79 -17.72 6.14
CA LEU A 11 -12.44 -17.47 5.60
C LEU A 11 -11.43 -18.54 6.05
N CYS A 12 -11.40 -18.87 7.35
CA CYS A 12 -10.54 -19.93 7.88
C CYS A 12 -10.92 -21.33 7.35
N ALA A 13 -12.22 -21.60 7.14
CA ALA A 13 -12.69 -22.88 6.64
C ALA A 13 -12.40 -23.07 5.13
N ALA A 14 -12.36 -21.97 4.37
CA ALA A 14 -11.99 -21.99 2.96
C ALA A 14 -10.47 -22.16 2.73
N ASP A 15 -9.65 -22.02 3.78
CA ASP A 15 -8.20 -22.18 3.71
C ASP A 15 -7.77 -23.66 3.80
N GLY A 16 -7.77 -24.34 2.66
CA GLY A 16 -7.27 -25.72 2.55
C GLY A 16 -5.76 -25.87 2.76
N ALA A 17 -4.99 -24.78 2.81
CA ALA A 17 -3.54 -24.78 2.98
C ALA A 17 -3.09 -24.62 4.44
N GLY A 18 -4.01 -24.35 5.38
CA GLY A 18 -3.71 -24.22 6.81
C GLY A 18 -2.90 -22.97 7.19
N LEU A 19 -2.87 -21.97 6.32
CA LEU A 19 -2.17 -20.69 6.52
C LEU A 19 -2.82 -19.84 7.62
N LEU A 20 -4.12 -20.02 7.83
CA LEU A 20 -4.95 -19.27 8.78
C LEU A 20 -5.09 -19.95 10.14
N ILE A 21 -4.33 -21.02 10.43
CA ILE A 21 -4.36 -21.72 11.74
C ILE A 21 -4.12 -20.74 12.90
N LYS A 22 -3.21 -19.78 12.74
CA LYS A 22 -2.93 -18.75 13.76
C LYS A 22 -4.10 -17.76 13.94
N VAL A 23 -4.82 -17.47 12.86
CA VAL A 23 -6.01 -16.61 12.88
C VAL A 23 -7.17 -17.34 13.56
N ALA A 24 -7.39 -18.61 13.23
CA ALA A 24 -8.41 -19.45 13.86
C ALA A 24 -8.17 -19.58 15.38
N ALA A 25 -6.93 -19.83 15.81
CA ALA A 25 -6.58 -19.90 17.22
C ALA A 25 -6.85 -18.57 17.98
N ARG A 26 -6.57 -17.43 17.34
CA ARG A 26 -6.89 -16.11 17.90
C ARG A 26 -8.38 -15.81 17.88
N LEU A 27 -9.14 -16.31 16.91
CA LEU A 27 -10.60 -16.20 16.85
C LEU A 27 -11.26 -16.92 18.02
N ASP A 28 -10.76 -18.12 18.37
CA ASP A 28 -11.28 -18.91 19.48
C ASP A 28 -10.86 -18.37 20.86
N ALA A 29 -9.76 -17.61 20.92
CA ALA A 29 -9.32 -16.91 22.13
C ALA A 29 -10.14 -15.64 22.43
N LEU A 30 -10.97 -15.15 21.50
CA LEU A 30 -11.82 -13.99 21.74
C LEU A 30 -13.00 -14.36 22.68
N PRO A 31 -13.31 -13.53 23.68
CA PRO A 31 -14.40 -13.78 24.62
C PRO A 31 -15.75 -13.62 23.92
N TYR A 32 -16.22 -14.70 23.29
CA TYR A 32 -17.51 -14.74 22.62
C TYR A 32 -18.24 -16.08 22.86
N PRO A 33 -19.54 -16.06 23.16
CA PRO A 33 -20.45 -14.89 23.11
C PRO A 33 -20.18 -13.89 24.24
N LEU A 34 -20.24 -12.60 23.91
CA LEU A 34 -20.13 -11.54 24.89
C LEU A 34 -21.31 -11.65 25.87
N PRO A 35 -21.10 -11.38 27.18
CA PRO A 35 -22.17 -11.40 28.16
C PRO A 35 -23.22 -10.35 27.82
N ARG A 36 -24.50 -10.61 28.16
CA ARG A 36 -25.60 -9.65 27.93
C ARG A 36 -25.41 -8.32 28.68
N SER A 37 -24.55 -8.29 29.69
CA SER A 37 -24.17 -7.11 30.46
C SER A 37 -22.95 -6.37 29.89
N ALA A 38 -22.47 -6.72 28.70
CA ALA A 38 -21.30 -6.07 28.09
C ALA A 38 -21.55 -4.57 27.92
N THR A 39 -20.58 -3.78 28.35
CA THR A 39 -20.58 -2.33 28.20
C THR A 39 -20.36 -1.94 26.74
N SER A 40 -20.70 -0.70 26.38
CA SER A 40 -20.45 -0.16 25.04
C SER A 40 -18.96 -0.17 24.67
N LEU A 41 -18.08 0.02 25.65
CA LEU A 41 -16.63 -0.04 25.47
C LEU A 41 -16.14 -1.45 25.16
N GLU A 42 -16.66 -2.46 25.87
CA GLU A 42 -16.33 -3.87 25.62
C GLU A 42 -16.85 -4.34 24.25
N LEU A 43 -18.03 -3.86 23.85
CA LEU A 43 -18.56 -4.10 22.50
C LEU A 43 -17.68 -3.45 21.42
N ALA A 44 -17.22 -2.22 21.63
CA ALA A 44 -16.32 -1.56 20.67
C ALA A 44 -14.97 -2.29 20.55
N ALA A 45 -14.34 -2.65 21.68
CA ALA A 45 -13.08 -3.38 21.70
C ALA A 45 -13.18 -4.75 21.05
N ALA A 46 -14.29 -5.47 21.26
CA ALA A 46 -14.53 -6.74 20.59
C ALA A 46 -14.72 -6.56 19.07
N ALA A 47 -15.41 -5.50 18.63
CA ALA A 47 -15.60 -5.22 17.21
C ALA A 47 -14.27 -4.90 16.52
N GLU A 48 -13.45 -4.05 17.13
CA GLU A 48 -12.09 -3.75 16.65
C GLU A 48 -11.24 -5.01 16.55
N SER A 49 -11.30 -5.88 17.57
CA SER A 49 -10.57 -7.15 17.57
C SER A 49 -10.96 -8.05 16.40
N PHE A 50 -12.26 -8.13 16.06
CA PHE A 50 -12.71 -8.90 14.89
C PHE A 50 -12.28 -8.28 13.56
N VAL A 51 -12.26 -6.94 13.46
CA VAL A 51 -11.77 -6.24 12.26
C VAL A 51 -10.29 -6.51 12.05
N THR A 52 -9.47 -6.34 13.09
CA THR A 52 -8.04 -6.64 13.03
C THR A 52 -7.78 -8.10 12.65
N LEU A 53 -8.57 -9.03 13.20
CA LEU A 53 -8.42 -10.45 12.87
C LEU A 53 -8.75 -10.77 11.41
N ALA A 54 -9.77 -10.10 10.85
CA ALA A 54 -10.12 -10.22 9.45
C ALA A 54 -9.05 -9.62 8.53
N ASP A 55 -8.45 -8.50 8.93
CA ASP A 55 -7.35 -7.88 8.18
C ASP A 55 -6.09 -8.77 8.19
N ASP A 56 -5.72 -9.33 9.34
CA ASP A 56 -4.61 -10.28 9.48
C ASP A 56 -4.81 -11.52 8.56
N ALA A 57 -6.04 -12.04 8.50
CA ALA A 57 -6.37 -13.16 7.63
C ALA A 57 -6.19 -12.83 6.14
N ARG A 58 -6.67 -11.65 5.72
CA ARG A 58 -6.50 -11.20 4.33
C ARG A 58 -5.04 -10.98 3.98
N ASP A 59 -4.25 -10.41 4.89
CA ASP A 59 -2.83 -10.16 4.68
C ASP A 59 -2.03 -11.47 4.50
N ILE A 60 -2.35 -12.51 5.27
CA ILE A 60 -1.75 -13.84 5.14
C ILE A 60 -2.12 -14.48 3.79
N LEU A 61 -3.40 -14.47 3.42
CA LEU A 61 -3.86 -15.03 2.14
C LEU A 61 -3.24 -14.30 0.95
N TYR A 62 -3.13 -12.96 1.04
CA TYR A 62 -2.50 -12.16 0.01
C TYR A 62 -1.01 -12.48 -0.12
N ALA A 63 -0.25 -12.56 0.99
CA ALA A 63 1.16 -12.92 0.95
C ALA A 63 1.40 -14.33 0.36
N ALA A 64 0.49 -15.27 0.64
CA ALA A 64 0.52 -16.60 0.04
C ALA A 64 0.24 -16.58 -1.47
N SER A 65 -0.67 -15.72 -1.93
CA SER A 65 -0.95 -15.56 -3.37
C SER A 65 0.24 -14.96 -4.13
N GLU A 66 0.92 -13.94 -3.59
CA GLU A 66 2.15 -13.38 -4.19
C GLU A 66 3.29 -14.41 -4.21
N SER A 67 3.40 -15.23 -3.17
CA SER A 67 4.39 -16.31 -3.12
C SER A 67 4.10 -17.40 -4.15
N ALA A 68 2.82 -17.75 -4.38
CA ALA A 68 2.42 -18.71 -5.40
C ALA A 68 2.70 -18.20 -6.82
N GLU A 69 2.46 -16.91 -7.10
CA GLU A 69 2.75 -16.31 -8.41
C GLU A 69 4.26 -16.22 -8.70
N MET A 70 5.11 -16.09 -7.68
CA MET A 70 6.58 -16.08 -7.81
C MET A 70 7.20 -17.47 -8.03
N THR A 71 6.46 -18.58 -7.81
CA THR A 71 6.97 -19.94 -8.05
C THR A 71 6.97 -20.37 -9.53
N GLY A 72 6.53 -19.50 -10.44
CA GLY A 72 6.62 -19.71 -11.89
C GLY A 72 8.02 -19.51 -12.49
N TYR A 73 8.98 -18.96 -11.75
CA TYR A 73 10.38 -18.89 -12.18
C TYR A 73 11.21 -19.99 -11.51
N ALA A 74 11.26 -21.14 -12.19
CA ALA A 74 12.28 -22.13 -11.92
C ALA A 74 13.68 -21.56 -12.15
N CYS A 75 14.62 -21.99 -11.30
CA CYS A 75 16.07 -21.81 -11.34
C CYS A 75 16.62 -20.46 -10.85
N HIS A 76 17.05 -20.42 -9.58
CA HIS A 76 18.48 -20.48 -9.24
C HIS A 76 18.67 -20.74 -7.74
N ASN A 77 19.08 -21.96 -7.40
CA ASN A 77 19.67 -22.27 -6.09
C ASN A 77 21.09 -21.69 -6.05
N GLY A 78 21.27 -20.57 -5.36
CA GLY A 78 22.58 -20.06 -4.95
C GLY A 78 22.87 -20.45 -3.51
N ARG A 79 23.37 -21.67 -3.29
CA ARG A 79 24.11 -22.02 -2.08
C ARG A 79 25.35 -21.14 -2.02
N HIS A 80 25.52 -20.35 -0.97
CA HIS A 80 26.86 -19.92 -0.55
C HIS A 80 27.12 -20.46 0.84
N SER A 81 27.90 -21.53 0.84
CA SER A 81 28.55 -22.12 1.99
C SER A 81 29.40 -21.09 2.72
N GLU A 82 29.33 -21.15 4.04
CA GLU A 82 30.34 -20.66 4.96
C GLU A 82 31.68 -21.38 4.71
N GLN A 83 32.77 -20.76 5.19
CA GLN A 83 34.16 -21.23 5.24
C GLN A 83 35.00 -20.95 3.99
N ASP A 84 35.93 -19.99 4.09
CA ASP A 84 37.34 -20.42 4.20
C ASP A 84 38.30 -19.35 4.74
N THR A 85 39.28 -19.86 5.46
CA THR A 85 40.31 -19.19 6.25
C THR A 85 41.56 -18.79 5.45
N LYS A 86 42.18 -17.66 5.83
CA LYS A 86 43.63 -17.30 5.78
C LYS A 86 44.55 -17.90 4.69
N SER A 87 45.03 -17.01 3.80
CA SER A 87 46.40 -16.72 3.27
C SER A 87 47.41 -17.85 2.93
N PRO A 88 48.58 -17.60 2.25
CA PRO A 88 49.10 -16.41 1.57
C PRO A 88 49.68 -16.68 0.14
N ILE A 89 49.87 -15.66 -0.69
CA ILE A 89 50.93 -15.67 -1.72
C ILE A 89 51.65 -14.32 -1.69
N GLU A 90 52.96 -14.41 -1.49
CA GLU A 90 53.95 -13.34 -1.44
C GLU A 90 54.36 -12.84 -2.83
N ASP A 91 54.96 -11.65 -2.80
CA ASP A 91 55.99 -11.14 -3.70
C ASP A 91 55.64 -10.73 -5.14
N CYS A 92 55.60 -9.41 -5.34
CA CYS A 92 56.46 -8.75 -6.32
C CYS A 92 56.86 -7.36 -5.79
N LYS A 93 58.11 -7.24 -5.31
CA LYS A 93 58.81 -5.95 -5.11
C LYS A 93 59.33 -5.46 -6.48
N GLN A 94 59.34 -4.16 -6.79
CA GLN A 94 60.48 -3.21 -6.77
C GLN A 94 60.10 -2.16 -7.86
N ASP A 95 60.33 -0.84 -7.79
CA ASP A 95 61.40 -0.05 -7.17
C ASP A 95 61.05 1.45 -7.13
N SER A 96 61.69 2.15 -6.16
CA SER A 96 62.15 3.56 -6.16
C SER A 96 61.14 4.73 -6.22
N SER A 97 61.30 5.86 -5.53
CA SER A 97 62.16 6.31 -4.44
C SER A 97 61.70 7.72 -4.00
N ALA A 98 62.00 8.07 -2.74
CA ALA A 98 62.22 9.41 -2.17
C ALA A 98 61.04 10.37 -1.84
N ALA A 99 60.96 10.59 -0.52
CA ALA A 99 60.78 11.87 0.23
C ALA A 99 59.44 12.03 0.97
N THR A 100 59.31 12.49 2.23
CA THR A 100 60.18 12.75 3.39
C THR A 100 59.22 13.09 4.55
N ALA A 101 59.54 12.65 5.78
CA ALA A 101 59.13 13.18 7.10
C ALA A 101 57.64 13.45 7.46
N THR A 102 57.13 12.67 8.42
CA THR A 102 56.24 13.10 9.52
C THR A 102 56.98 14.05 10.48
N PRO A 103 56.35 14.94 11.31
CA PRO A 103 55.15 14.61 12.11
C PRO A 103 54.17 15.77 12.50
N LEU A 104 53.03 15.35 13.08
CA LEU A 104 52.21 16.02 14.13
C LEU A 104 51.66 17.44 13.86
N SER A 105 50.35 17.55 13.59
CA SER A 105 49.46 18.43 14.37
C SER A 105 47.98 18.19 14.04
N SER A 106 47.23 17.83 15.09
CA SER A 106 45.84 18.16 15.42
C SER A 106 44.77 18.44 14.33
N LYS A 107 43.63 17.73 14.53
CA LYS A 107 42.24 18.03 14.10
C LYS A 107 41.85 17.72 12.64
N GLN A 108 40.75 16.96 12.52
CA GLN A 108 39.87 16.66 11.35
C GLN A 108 39.96 15.19 10.90
N GLY A 109 38.90 14.39 10.75
CA GLY A 109 37.47 14.70 10.80
C GLY A 109 36.63 13.42 11.00
N ALA A 110 35.66 13.51 11.91
CA ALA A 110 34.58 12.54 12.09
C ALA A 110 33.40 12.88 11.17
N TYR A 111 33.65 13.02 9.86
CA TYR A 111 32.66 13.52 8.88
C TYR A 111 32.26 12.50 7.80
N GLY A 112 32.57 11.20 7.94
CA GLY A 112 32.19 10.20 6.92
C GLY A 112 30.81 9.56 7.10
N ALA A 113 30.36 9.34 8.34
CA ALA A 113 29.15 8.55 8.61
C ALA A 113 27.85 9.37 8.59
N ASN A 114 27.93 10.67 8.92
CA ASN A 114 26.75 11.54 9.00
C ASN A 114 26.30 12.03 7.63
N GLU A 115 27.20 12.12 6.65
CA GLU A 115 26.91 12.66 5.33
C GLU A 115 26.13 11.64 4.48
N ALA A 116 26.54 10.36 4.49
CA ALA A 116 25.80 9.27 3.85
C ALA A 116 24.40 9.05 4.48
N PHE A 117 24.26 9.23 5.80
CA PHE A 117 22.96 9.14 6.47
C PHE A 117 22.06 10.36 6.15
N ARG A 118 22.65 11.56 6.07
CA ARG A 118 21.95 12.80 5.71
C ARG A 118 21.55 12.83 4.23
N GLU A 119 22.36 12.26 3.35
CA GLU A 119 22.06 12.13 1.92
C GLU A 119 20.95 11.12 1.67
N LYS A 120 20.94 9.97 2.34
CA LYS A 120 19.83 9.01 2.27
C LYS A 120 18.50 9.59 2.78
N ARG A 121 18.50 10.30 3.92
CA ARG A 121 17.29 11.01 4.39
C ARG A 121 16.89 12.16 3.48
N GLY A 122 17.85 12.96 3.01
CA GLY A 122 17.60 14.07 2.09
C GLY A 122 17.05 13.61 0.74
N GLY A 123 17.51 12.47 0.24
CA GLY A 123 17.00 11.84 -0.98
C GLY A 123 15.56 11.36 -0.83
N ALA A 124 15.23 10.68 0.28
CA ALA A 124 13.86 10.24 0.56
C ALA A 124 12.89 11.42 0.73
N VAL A 125 13.30 12.49 1.43
CA VAL A 125 12.49 13.70 1.59
C VAL A 125 12.23 14.37 0.22
N ARG A 126 13.26 14.55 -0.61
CA ARG A 126 13.11 15.13 -1.96
C ARG A 126 12.25 14.26 -2.88
N HIS A 127 12.30 12.94 -2.73
CA HIS A 127 11.44 12.04 -3.49
C HIS A 127 9.98 12.25 -3.13
N ASN A 128 9.65 12.29 -1.84
CA ASN A 128 8.28 12.52 -1.38
C ASN A 128 7.78 13.93 -1.75
N GLU A 129 8.61 14.97 -1.63
CA GLU A 129 8.24 16.33 -2.05
C GLU A 129 7.87 16.38 -3.55
N ARG A 130 8.64 15.69 -4.40
CA ARG A 130 8.34 15.57 -5.83
C ARG A 130 7.06 14.76 -6.08
N ALA A 131 6.89 13.65 -5.38
CA ALA A 131 5.69 12.82 -5.48
C ALA A 131 4.43 13.60 -5.10
N ILE A 132 4.47 14.36 -3.99
CA ILE A 132 3.38 15.25 -3.58
C ILE A 132 3.13 16.32 -4.65
N ALA A 133 4.17 16.98 -5.17
CA ALA A 133 3.99 17.99 -6.21
C ALA A 133 3.36 17.42 -7.50
N HIS A 134 3.75 16.19 -7.90
CA HIS A 134 3.13 15.48 -9.01
C HIS A 134 1.67 15.12 -8.73
N ALA A 135 1.37 14.66 -7.51
CA ALA A 135 0.02 14.34 -7.07
C ALA A 135 -0.90 15.58 -7.07
N GLU A 136 -0.46 16.70 -6.49
CA GLU A 136 -1.21 17.96 -6.47
C GLU A 136 -1.52 18.48 -7.88
N LYS A 137 -0.60 18.27 -8.83
CA LYS A 137 -0.83 18.63 -10.24
C LYS A 137 -1.81 17.68 -10.93
N SER A 138 -1.76 16.39 -10.61
CA SER A 138 -2.45 15.34 -11.36
C SER A 138 -3.85 15.02 -10.81
N ILE A 139 -4.09 15.28 -9.53
CA ILE A 139 -5.30 14.92 -8.80
C ILE A 139 -6.07 16.20 -8.46
N PRO A 140 -7.12 16.57 -9.22
CA PRO A 140 -7.87 17.79 -8.95
C PRO A 140 -8.64 17.70 -7.62
N LYS A 141 -8.76 18.83 -6.91
CA LYS A 141 -9.55 18.96 -5.66
C LYS A 141 -10.95 19.53 -5.87
N ASP A 142 -11.43 19.53 -7.12
CA ASP A 142 -12.77 19.97 -7.49
C ASP A 142 -13.81 18.90 -7.14
N PHE A 143 -14.53 19.10 -6.04
CA PHE A 143 -15.55 18.17 -5.55
C PHE A 143 -16.65 17.87 -6.59
N GLU A 144 -17.09 18.86 -7.35
CA GLU A 144 -18.16 18.68 -8.35
C GLU A 144 -17.67 17.83 -9.53
N LEU A 145 -16.40 17.94 -9.91
CA LEU A 145 -15.80 17.06 -10.91
C LEU A 145 -15.82 15.60 -10.44
N TRP A 146 -15.43 15.34 -9.19
CA TRP A 146 -15.44 13.99 -8.62
C TRP A 146 -16.85 13.44 -8.51
N ARG A 147 -17.81 14.21 -7.98
CA ARG A 147 -19.22 13.80 -7.88
C ARG A 147 -19.82 13.44 -9.23
N ALA A 148 -19.46 14.19 -10.27
CA ALA A 148 -19.97 13.95 -11.62
C ALA A 148 -19.25 12.80 -12.36
N ALA A 149 -17.97 12.56 -12.06
CA ALA A 149 -17.16 11.49 -12.67
C ALA A 149 -17.23 10.16 -11.92
N CYS A 150 -17.57 10.19 -10.64
CA CYS A 150 -17.65 9.03 -9.77
C CYS A 150 -19.03 8.97 -9.11
N PRO A 151 -20.10 8.61 -9.85
CA PRO A 151 -21.45 8.60 -9.30
C PRO A 151 -21.68 7.55 -8.21
N GLU A 152 -20.90 6.48 -8.15
CA GLU A 152 -21.15 5.38 -7.21
C GLU A 152 -21.00 5.82 -5.75
N PHE A 153 -20.04 6.69 -5.43
CA PHE A 153 -19.88 7.17 -4.05
C PHE A 153 -20.95 8.20 -3.65
N ALA A 154 -21.66 8.80 -4.61
CA ALA A 154 -22.73 9.75 -4.33
C ALA A 154 -23.95 9.08 -3.67
N HIS A 155 -24.04 7.74 -3.68
CA HIS A 155 -25.07 6.99 -2.95
C HIS A 155 -24.83 6.95 -1.44
N TYR A 156 -23.62 7.31 -0.99
CA TYR A 156 -23.21 7.30 0.41
C TYR A 156 -23.40 8.71 1.01
N GLU A 157 -24.64 9.17 1.12
CA GLU A 157 -24.99 10.48 1.67
C GLU A 157 -24.67 10.59 3.19
N PRO A 158 -24.20 11.75 3.71
CA PRO A 158 -24.01 13.03 3.03
C PRO A 158 -22.53 13.39 2.81
N VAL A 159 -22.01 13.19 1.58
CA VAL A 159 -20.67 13.67 1.19
C VAL A 159 -20.76 15.13 0.74
N ARG A 160 -20.03 16.02 1.40
CA ARG A 160 -20.08 17.47 1.18
C ARG A 160 -18.73 18.11 0.88
N SER A 161 -17.63 17.36 1.01
CA SER A 161 -16.29 17.86 0.75
C SER A 161 -15.41 16.83 0.04
N ILE A 162 -14.30 17.32 -0.52
CA ILE A 162 -13.31 16.49 -1.20
C ILE A 162 -12.58 15.55 -0.23
N GLU A 163 -12.35 15.99 1.00
CA GLU A 163 -11.75 15.19 2.06
C GLU A 163 -12.67 14.05 2.48
N GLN A 164 -13.97 14.32 2.62
CA GLN A 164 -14.97 13.28 2.88
C GLN A 164 -15.03 12.26 1.74
N ALA A 165 -14.99 12.73 0.50
CA ALA A 165 -14.93 11.85 -0.67
C ALA A 165 -13.65 10.97 -0.65
N ALA A 166 -12.52 11.52 -0.23
CA ALA A 166 -11.27 10.76 -0.09
C ALA A 166 -11.35 9.68 0.99
N VAL A 167 -11.97 9.99 2.14
CA VAL A 167 -12.20 9.00 3.22
C VAL A 167 -13.08 7.87 2.73
N ILE A 168 -14.21 8.19 2.09
CA ILE A 168 -15.12 7.19 1.53
C ILE A 168 -14.43 6.36 0.46
N GLY A 169 -13.62 6.99 -0.40
CA GLY A 169 -12.80 6.29 -1.40
C GLY A 169 -11.90 5.22 -0.79
N ALA A 170 -11.21 5.57 0.29
CA ALA A 170 -10.35 4.63 1.02
C ALA A 170 -11.15 3.47 1.62
N GLU A 171 -12.31 3.75 2.22
CA GLU A 171 -13.19 2.73 2.81
C GLU A 171 -13.76 1.78 1.75
N LEU A 172 -14.27 2.33 0.64
CA LEU A 172 -14.85 1.55 -0.46
C LEU A 172 -13.81 0.65 -1.12
N LEU A 173 -12.61 1.16 -1.38
CA LEU A 173 -11.58 0.35 -2.00
C LEU A 173 -11.00 -0.70 -1.04
N ARG A 174 -10.96 -0.42 0.28
CA ARG A 174 -10.65 -1.43 1.30
C ARG A 174 -11.67 -2.57 1.28
N ALA A 175 -12.96 -2.25 1.11
CA ALA A 175 -14.01 -3.26 0.93
C ALA A 175 -13.81 -4.11 -0.35
N CYS A 176 -13.13 -3.56 -1.36
CA CYS A 176 -12.72 -4.28 -2.59
C CYS A 176 -11.34 -4.95 -2.50
N GLY A 177 -10.78 -5.13 -1.29
CA GLY A 177 -9.56 -5.90 -1.07
C GLY A 177 -8.24 -5.11 -1.13
N LEU A 178 -8.27 -3.77 -1.02
CA LEU A 178 -7.04 -3.00 -0.82
C LEU A 178 -6.45 -3.27 0.57
N ALA A 179 -5.19 -3.73 0.60
CA ALA A 179 -4.44 -3.92 1.83
C ALA A 179 -4.13 -2.58 2.52
N GLN A 180 -4.30 -2.52 3.85
CA GLN A 180 -4.08 -1.30 4.63
C GLN A 180 -2.64 -0.77 4.46
N ARG A 181 -1.64 -1.66 4.47
CA ARG A 181 -0.24 -1.31 4.23
C ARG A 181 0.02 -0.61 2.90
N ALA A 182 -0.71 -0.98 1.85
CA ALA A 182 -0.58 -0.35 0.54
C ALA A 182 -1.17 1.06 0.55
N PHE A 183 -2.28 1.25 1.26
CA PHE A 183 -2.85 2.57 1.48
C PHE A 183 -1.93 3.47 2.31
N ASP A 184 -1.39 2.97 3.42
CA ASP A 184 -0.51 3.74 4.31
C ASP A 184 0.78 4.18 3.58
N GLY A 185 1.34 3.31 2.74
CA GLY A 185 2.47 3.66 1.87
C GLY A 185 2.12 4.77 0.89
N ALA A 186 0.96 4.69 0.23
CA ALA A 186 0.48 5.72 -0.68
C ALA A 186 0.20 7.05 0.05
N ALA A 187 -0.46 7.00 1.22
CA ALA A 187 -0.75 8.17 2.03
C ALA A 187 0.52 8.88 2.51
N SER A 188 1.58 8.12 2.82
CA SER A 188 2.89 8.65 3.19
C SER A 188 3.65 9.27 2.01
N SER A 189 3.40 8.79 0.79
CA SER A 189 4.10 9.22 -0.43
C SER A 189 3.45 10.44 -1.09
N ILE A 190 2.13 10.41 -1.30
CA ILE A 190 1.40 11.45 -2.03
C ILE A 190 0.41 12.23 -1.17
N GLY A 191 0.28 11.88 0.11
CA GLY A 191 -0.68 12.48 1.05
C GLY A 191 -2.00 11.70 1.13
N ALA A 192 -2.58 11.63 2.32
CA ALA A 192 -3.78 10.84 2.60
C ALA A 192 -4.99 11.22 1.73
N VAL A 193 -5.23 12.51 1.52
CA VAL A 193 -6.34 12.98 0.67
C VAL A 193 -6.13 12.54 -0.79
N ASN A 194 -4.90 12.67 -1.32
CA ASN A 194 -4.58 12.20 -2.66
C ASN A 194 -4.75 10.68 -2.80
N ALA A 195 -4.24 9.91 -1.83
CA ALA A 195 -4.40 8.47 -1.80
C ALA A 195 -5.89 8.06 -1.76
N GLY A 196 -6.69 8.69 -0.90
CA GLY A 196 -8.13 8.43 -0.82
C GLY A 196 -8.89 8.75 -2.11
N LEU A 197 -8.52 9.82 -2.81
CA LEU A 197 -9.10 10.16 -4.11
C LEU A 197 -8.70 9.16 -5.20
N VAL A 198 -7.44 8.70 -5.23
CA VAL A 198 -7.04 7.61 -6.15
C VAL A 198 -7.80 6.33 -5.83
N ALA A 199 -8.03 6.03 -4.55
CA ALA A 199 -8.82 4.88 -4.14
C ALA A 199 -10.27 4.99 -4.65
N LEU A 200 -10.89 6.16 -4.50
CA LEU A 200 -12.21 6.46 -5.04
C LEU A 200 -12.29 6.27 -6.56
N PHE A 201 -11.28 6.78 -7.28
CA PHE A 201 -11.19 6.64 -8.73
C PHE A 201 -11.15 5.16 -9.15
N VAL A 202 -10.31 4.36 -8.49
CA VAL A 202 -10.20 2.92 -8.76
C VAL A 202 -11.50 2.20 -8.46
N TYR A 203 -12.15 2.52 -7.34
CA TYR A 203 -13.45 1.95 -6.98
C TYR A 203 -14.50 2.25 -8.08
N GLN A 204 -14.60 3.50 -8.53
CA GLN A 204 -15.51 3.85 -9.61
C GLN A 204 -15.20 3.05 -10.89
N ARG A 205 -13.93 2.91 -11.25
CA ARG A 205 -13.54 2.14 -12.44
C ARG A 205 -13.87 0.66 -12.30
N HIS A 206 -13.75 0.10 -11.11
CA HIS A 206 -14.16 -1.27 -10.82
C HIS A 206 -15.66 -1.43 -11.02
N ALA A 207 -16.46 -0.57 -10.40
CA ALA A 207 -17.92 -0.56 -10.55
C ALA A 207 -18.36 -0.38 -12.02
N ASP A 208 -17.74 0.53 -12.77
CA ASP A 208 -17.99 0.69 -14.21
C ASP A 208 -17.65 -0.58 -15.01
N GLY A 209 -16.63 -1.33 -14.58
CA GLY A 209 -16.18 -2.56 -15.21
C GLY A 209 -17.13 -3.74 -15.00
N GLU A 210 -17.88 -3.75 -13.89
CA GLU A 210 -18.89 -4.78 -13.59
C GLU A 210 -20.23 -4.55 -14.31
N ARG A 211 -20.46 -3.35 -14.85
CA ARG A 211 -21.68 -3.04 -15.61
C ARG A 211 -21.70 -3.79 -16.96
N PRO A 212 -22.90 -4.06 -17.54
CA PRO A 212 -23.00 -4.64 -18.88
C PRO A 212 -22.23 -3.82 -19.92
N GLY A 213 -21.34 -4.47 -20.67
CA GLY A 213 -20.46 -3.81 -21.65
C GLY A 213 -19.21 -3.14 -21.05
N GLY A 214 -19.01 -3.24 -19.73
CA GLY A 214 -17.80 -2.80 -19.04
C GLY A 214 -16.60 -3.72 -19.28
N THR A 215 -15.40 -3.24 -18.94
CA THR A 215 -14.19 -4.06 -18.89
C THR A 215 -13.84 -4.33 -17.43
N PRO A 216 -14.07 -5.55 -16.92
CA PRO A 216 -13.83 -5.87 -15.52
C PRO A 216 -12.37 -5.66 -15.12
N ILE A 217 -12.16 -5.12 -13.92
CA ILE A 217 -10.84 -4.95 -13.32
C ILE A 217 -10.61 -6.09 -12.35
N ARG A 218 -9.69 -6.99 -12.68
CA ARG A 218 -9.41 -8.20 -11.88
C ARG A 218 -8.86 -7.90 -10.48
N SER A 219 -8.07 -6.83 -10.34
CA SER A 219 -7.44 -6.46 -9.07
C SER A 219 -7.51 -4.95 -8.87
N PRO A 220 -8.51 -4.45 -8.12
CA PRO A 220 -8.60 -3.04 -7.75
C PRO A 220 -7.38 -2.58 -6.95
N GLY A 221 -6.92 -3.40 -5.99
CA GLY A 221 -5.72 -3.11 -5.21
C GLY A 221 -4.45 -3.01 -6.06
N GLY A 222 -4.27 -3.92 -7.03
CA GLY A 222 -3.15 -3.87 -7.96
C GLY A 222 -3.18 -2.63 -8.86
N LEU A 223 -4.37 -2.26 -9.37
CA LEU A 223 -4.54 -1.02 -10.13
C LEU A 223 -4.21 0.21 -9.29
N PHE A 224 -4.65 0.25 -8.04
CA PHE A 224 -4.31 1.34 -7.12
C PHE A 224 -2.80 1.51 -6.97
N VAL A 225 -2.08 0.45 -6.63
CA VAL A 225 -0.61 0.50 -6.47
C VAL A 225 0.08 0.95 -7.76
N SER A 226 -0.39 0.49 -8.92
CA SER A 226 0.14 0.91 -10.23
C SER A 226 -0.06 2.42 -10.46
N LEU A 227 -1.27 2.93 -10.19
CA LEU A 227 -1.57 4.36 -10.35
C LEU A 227 -0.75 5.23 -9.41
N ILE A 228 -0.55 4.82 -8.16
CA ILE A 228 0.31 5.55 -7.21
C ILE A 228 1.71 5.69 -7.78
N ARG A 229 2.33 4.60 -8.24
CA ARG A 229 3.67 4.62 -8.85
C ARG A 229 3.74 5.53 -10.09
N GLU A 230 2.70 5.53 -10.92
CA GLU A 230 2.65 6.42 -12.09
C GLU A 230 2.51 7.89 -11.72
N ILE A 231 1.72 8.20 -10.67
CA ILE A 231 1.54 9.57 -10.16
C ILE A 231 2.83 10.08 -9.53
N GLU A 232 3.50 9.26 -8.71
CA GLU A 232 4.83 9.56 -8.14
C GLU A 232 5.85 9.91 -9.23
N GLN A 233 5.71 9.29 -10.41
CA GLN A 233 6.59 9.47 -11.56
C GLN A 233 6.07 10.55 -12.54
N GLY A 234 4.97 11.23 -12.21
CA GLY A 234 4.38 12.28 -13.03
C GLY A 234 3.82 11.81 -14.38
N ARG A 235 3.52 10.51 -14.52
CA ARG A 235 3.08 9.88 -15.79
C ARG A 235 1.57 9.72 -15.93
N ASN A 236 0.79 9.95 -14.87
CA ASN A 236 -0.66 9.80 -14.90
C ASN A 236 -1.37 11.07 -14.44
N ASP A 237 -2.18 11.65 -15.33
CA ASP A 237 -3.07 12.79 -15.05
C ASP A 237 -4.50 12.27 -14.83
N ILE A 238 -4.83 12.03 -13.56
CA ILE A 238 -6.16 11.60 -13.13
C ILE A 238 -7.22 12.63 -13.52
N GLY A 239 -6.91 13.92 -13.45
CA GLY A 239 -7.82 15.00 -13.84
C GLY A 239 -8.30 14.89 -15.28
N ARG A 240 -7.42 14.52 -16.22
CA ARG A 240 -7.80 14.28 -17.62
C ARG A 240 -8.74 13.08 -17.75
N VAL A 241 -8.50 12.01 -17.00
CA VAL A 241 -9.34 10.81 -17.03
C VAL A 241 -10.72 11.09 -16.43
N LEU A 242 -10.79 11.79 -15.29
CA LEU A 242 -12.06 12.19 -14.66
C LEU A 242 -12.94 13.02 -15.59
N LYS A 243 -12.36 13.97 -16.33
CA LYS A 243 -13.10 14.75 -17.34
C LYS A 243 -13.71 13.86 -18.42
N THR A 244 -13.03 12.78 -18.79
CA THR A 244 -13.50 11.80 -19.79
C THR A 244 -14.62 10.93 -19.20
N MET A 245 -14.44 10.43 -17.96
CA MET A 245 -15.46 9.66 -17.23
C MET A 245 -16.75 10.47 -17.06
N ARG A 246 -16.66 11.72 -16.60
CA ARG A 246 -17.80 12.64 -16.48
C ARG A 246 -18.57 12.78 -17.79
N LYS A 247 -17.86 12.93 -18.92
CA LYS A 247 -18.51 13.03 -20.25
C LYS A 247 -19.25 11.74 -20.58
N ARG A 248 -18.62 10.59 -20.37
CA ARG A 248 -19.22 9.27 -20.63
C ARG A 248 -20.48 9.06 -19.78
N HIS A 249 -20.39 9.24 -18.46
CA HIS A 249 -21.54 9.07 -17.56
C HIS A 249 -22.68 10.06 -17.87
N ARG A 250 -22.37 11.28 -18.34
CA ARG A 250 -23.40 12.23 -18.81
C ARG A 250 -24.14 11.73 -20.05
N MET A 251 -23.46 11.04 -20.97
CA MET A 251 -24.09 10.47 -22.16
C MET A 251 -24.94 9.26 -21.82
N GLU A 252 -24.47 8.40 -20.91
CA GLU A 252 -25.21 7.23 -20.42
C GLU A 252 -26.52 7.60 -19.72
N ARG A 253 -26.57 8.72 -18.98
CA ARG A 253 -27.82 9.19 -18.32
C ARG A 253 -28.86 9.82 -19.26
N ARG A 254 -28.51 10.05 -20.53
CA ARG A 254 -29.41 10.67 -21.53
C ARG A 254 -30.15 9.64 -22.38
N HIS A 255 -29.76 8.38 -22.28
CA HIS A 255 -30.39 7.24 -22.94
C HIS A 255 -31.20 6.45 -21.92
#